data_AF-A0A849MIM5-F1
#
_entry.id   AF-A0A849MIM5-F1
#
_cell.length_a   1.000
_cell.length_b   1.000
_cell.length_c   1.000
_cell.angle_alpha   90.00
_cell.angle_beta   90.00
_cell.angle_gamma   90.00
#
_symmetry.space_group_name_H-M   'P 1'
#
loop_
_entity.id
_entity.type
_entity.pdbx_description
1 polymer ?
#
loop_
_entity_poly.entity_id
_entity_poly.type
_entity_poly.pdbx_seq_one_letter_code
_entity_poly.pdbx_strand_id
1 'polypeptide(L)'
;MKRFMKQIGQGMTEYIIIVALIAIAAIAVYTVFGDVIREQTGAMTAELAGGDGSTIGSDGAARQTEAQAAGGAATLDTFADK
;
A
#
# COMPACT_ATOMS: atom_id res chain seq x y z
N MET A 1 47.21 -5.59 -14.31
CA MET A 1 46.39 -5.45 -13.07
C MET A 1 45.11 -4.70 -13.43
N LYS A 2 43.95 -5.36 -13.42
CA LYS A 2 42.65 -4.70 -13.67
C LYS A 2 42.26 -3.89 -12.43
N ARG A 3 42.31 -2.56 -12.52
CA ARG A 3 41.79 -1.67 -11.47
C ARG A 3 40.27 -1.81 -11.46
N PHE A 4 39.72 -2.45 -10.43
CA PHE A 4 38.32 -2.29 -10.09
C PHE A 4 38.16 -0.86 -9.58
N MET A 5 37.68 0.04 -10.44
CA MET A 5 37.21 1.35 -10.00
C MET A 5 36.08 1.09 -8.99
N LYS A 6 36.34 1.34 -7.70
CA LYS A 6 35.28 1.42 -6.69
C LYS A 6 34.29 2.47 -7.16
N GLN A 7 33.04 2.08 -7.38
CA GLN A 7 31.96 2.99 -7.75
C GLN A 7 31.57 3.83 -6.53
N ILE A 8 32.34 4.89 -6.28
CA ILE A 8 32.02 5.89 -5.26
C ILE A 8 30.90 6.75 -5.87
N GLY A 9 29.64 6.44 -5.51
CA GLY A 9 28.46 7.14 -6.01
C GLY A 9 27.33 6.23 -6.52
N GLN A 10 27.61 4.95 -6.84
CA GLN A 10 26.56 4.01 -7.20
C GLN A 10 25.62 3.76 -6.01
N GLY A 11 26.17 3.62 -4.80
CA GLY A 11 25.37 3.33 -3.61
C GLY A 11 24.34 4.41 -3.27
N MET A 12 24.64 5.70 -3.46
CA MET A 12 23.67 6.76 -3.15
C MET A 12 22.55 6.86 -4.19
N THR A 13 22.89 6.76 -5.48
CA THR A 13 21.89 6.84 -6.55
C THR A 13 20.96 5.62 -6.53
N GLU A 14 21.51 4.43 -6.29
CA GLU A 14 20.74 3.19 -6.15
C GLU A 14 19.79 3.26 -4.96
N TYR A 15 20.25 3.81 -3.82
CA TYR A 15 19.40 4.01 -2.65
C TYR A 15 18.25 4.98 -2.95
N ILE A 16 18.53 6.10 -3.63
CA ILE A 16 17.52 7.08 -4.01
C ILE A 16 16.46 6.44 -4.92
N ILE A 17 16.87 5.61 -5.88
CA ILE A 17 15.95 4.91 -6.78
C ILE A 17 15.06 3.94 -5.99
N ILE A 18 15.64 3.10 -5.13
CA ILE A 18 14.88 2.14 -4.31
C ILE A 18 13.88 2.88 -3.40
N VAL A 19 14.31 3.96 -2.73
CA VAL A 19 13.45 4.77 -1.86
C VAL A 19 12.31 5.41 -2.65
N ALA A 20 12.57 5.95 -3.84
CA ALA A 20 11.54 6.52 -4.70
C ALA A 20 10.49 5.48 -5.10
N LEU A 21 10.90 4.25 -5.42
CA LEU A 21 9.98 3.15 -5.74
C LEU A 21 9.11 2.76 -4.54
N ILE A 22 9.70 2.66 -3.35
CA ILE A 22 8.96 2.37 -2.10
C ILE A 22 7.96 3.49 -1.79
N ALA A 23 8.35 4.76 -1.99
CA ALA A 23 7.47 5.90 -1.73
C ALA A 23 6.21 5.88 -2.61
N ILE A 24 6.36 5.55 -3.90
CA ILE A 24 5.22 5.44 -4.83
C ILE A 24 4.30 4.28 -4.41
N ALA A 25 4.87 3.12 -4.08
CA ALA A 25 4.09 1.98 -3.58
C ALA A 25 3.34 2.29 -2.27
N ALA A 26 3.97 3.05 -1.37
CA ALA A 26 3.40 3.42 -0.08
C ALA A 26 2.15 4.29 -0.21
N ILE A 27 2.06 5.16 -1.23
CA ILE A 27 0.86 5.99 -1.48
C ILE A 27 -0.35 5.09 -1.72
N ALA A 28 -0.22 4.08 -2.58
CA ALA A 28 -1.31 3.15 -2.89
C ALA A 28 -1.74 2.35 -1.64
N VAL A 29 -0.77 1.80 -0.90
CA VAL A 29 -1.05 1.07 0.34
C VAL A 29 -1.78 1.96 1.35
N TYR A 30 -1.36 3.21 1.53
CA TYR A 30 -1.96 4.11 2.51
C TYR A 30 -3.42 4.45 2.18
N THR A 31 -3.76 4.63 0.90
CA THR A 31 -5.15 4.87 0.49
C THR A 31 -6.07 3.70 0.84
N VAL A 32 -5.70 2.49 0.42
CA VAL A 32 -6.51 1.29 0.64
C VAL A 32 -6.57 0.91 2.12
N PHE A 33 -5.45 1.03 2.83
CA PHE A 33 -5.38 0.71 4.25
C PHE A 33 -6.18 1.71 5.11
N GLY A 34 -6.24 2.99 4.72
CA GLY A 34 -7.05 4.00 5.39
C GLY A 34 -8.54 3.69 5.33
N ASP A 35 -9.03 3.19 4.19
CA ASP A 35 -10.43 2.79 4.02
C ASP A 35 -10.77 1.57 4.89
N VAL A 36 -9.89 0.57 4.95
CA VAL A 36 -10.04 -0.61 5.83
C VAL A 36 -10.10 -0.22 7.30
N ILE A 37 -9.22 0.68 7.76
CA ILE A 37 -9.23 1.16 9.15
C ILE A 37 -10.53 1.91 9.46
N ARG A 38 -11.01 2.78 8.57
CA ARG A 38 -12.27 3.51 8.79
C ARG A 38 -13.45 2.57 8.90
N GLU A 39 -13.50 1.56 8.05
CA GLU A 39 -14.56 0.55 8.03
C GLU A 39 -14.57 -0.30 9.30
N GLN A 40 -13.40 -0.80 9.72
CA GLN A 40 -13.25 -1.54 10.98
C GLN A 40 -13.58 -0.66 12.20
N THR A 41 -13.18 0.61 12.19
CA THR A 41 -13.49 1.56 13.26
C THR A 41 -15.00 1.87 13.31
N GLY A 42 -15.66 1.96 12.15
CA GLY A 42 -17.11 2.09 12.06
C GLY A 42 -17.83 0.87 12.64
N ALA A 43 -17.37 -0.35 12.29
CA ALA A 43 -17.89 -1.59 12.84
C ALA A 43 -17.72 -1.66 14.37
N MET A 44 -16.51 -1.37 14.88
CA MET A 44 -16.25 -1.31 16.32
C MET A 44 -17.10 -0.25 17.04
N THR A 45 -17.33 0.89 16.40
CA THR A 45 -18.20 1.95 16.95
C THR A 45 -19.67 1.50 16.98
N ALA A 46 -20.14 0.82 15.95
CA ALA A 46 -21.50 0.29 15.88
C ALA A 46 -21.75 -0.79 16.94
N GLU A 47 -20.81 -1.72 17.09
CA GLU A 47 -20.80 -2.72 18.17
C GLU A 47 -20.79 -2.07 19.55
N LEU A 48 -19.93 -1.07 19.77
CA LEU A 48 -19.85 -0.34 21.04
C LEU A 48 -21.13 0.47 21.33
N ALA A 49 -21.82 0.95 20.29
CA ALA A 49 -23.12 1.62 20.40
C ALA A 49 -24.29 0.63 20.58
N GLY A 50 -24.03 -0.68 20.61
CA GLY A 50 -25.01 -1.73 20.86
C GLY A 50 -25.75 -2.25 19.63
N GLY A 51 -25.25 -1.98 18.42
CA GLY A 51 -25.76 -2.57 17.17
C GLY A 51 -24.91 -3.74 16.68
N ASP A 52 -25.54 -4.71 16.00
CA ASP A 52 -24.82 -5.82 15.36
C ASP A 52 -23.91 -5.30 14.23
N GLY A 53 -22.61 -5.24 14.46
CA GLY A 53 -21.55 -4.88 13.50
C GLY A 53 -21.22 -6.00 12.51
N SER A 54 -21.96 -7.11 12.56
CA SER A 54 -21.85 -8.26 11.64
C SER A 54 -22.08 -7.88 10.17
N THR A 55 -22.79 -6.80 9.85
CA THR A 55 -23.08 -6.40 8.46
C THR A 55 -21.96 -5.59 7.80
N ILE A 56 -20.98 -5.09 8.56
CA ILE A 56 -19.88 -4.26 8.02
C ILE A 56 -18.62 -5.10 7.73
N GLY A 57 -18.48 -6.27 8.37
CA GLY A 57 -17.30 -7.14 8.18
C GLY A 57 -17.20 -7.80 6.80
N SER A 58 -18.31 -7.98 6.07
CA SER A 58 -18.33 -8.62 4.75
C SER A 58 -17.71 -7.77 3.64
N ASP A 59 -17.80 -6.44 3.73
CA ASP A 59 -17.27 -5.52 2.73
C ASP A 59 -15.74 -5.38 2.83
N GLY A 60 -15.21 -5.47 4.05
CA GLY A 60 -13.76 -5.48 4.30
C GLY A 60 -13.04 -6.68 3.68
N ALA A 61 -13.67 -7.86 3.64
CA ALA A 61 -13.07 -9.07 3.03
C ALA A 61 -13.06 -9.00 1.49
N ALA A 62 -14.10 -8.42 0.88
CA ALA A 62 -14.14 -8.16 -0.55
C ALA A 62 -13.06 -7.14 -0.96
N ARG A 63 -12.90 -6.07 -0.17
CA ARG A 63 -11.86 -5.04 -0.39
C ARG A 63 -10.45 -5.51 -0.08
N GLN A 64 -10.24 -6.48 0.81
CA GLN A 64 -8.93 -7.12 0.99
C GLN A 64 -8.47 -7.85 -0.28
N THR A 65 -9.41 -8.40 -1.05
CA THR A 65 -9.13 -9.02 -2.35
C THR A 65 -8.78 -7.95 -3.39
N GLU A 66 -9.47 -6.81 -3.37
CA GLU A 66 -9.12 -5.64 -4.20
C GLU A 66 -7.79 -5.00 -3.79
N ALA A 67 -7.44 -4.98 -2.50
CA ALA A 67 -6.16 -4.50 -1.99
C ALA A 67 -5.00 -5.39 -2.45
N GLN A 68 -5.20 -6.71 -2.46
CA GLN A 68 -4.24 -7.67 -3.01
C GLN A 68 -4.14 -7.56 -4.53
N ALA A 69 -5.25 -7.33 -5.23
CA ALA A 69 -5.26 -7.08 -6.67
C ALA A 69 -4.61 -5.74 -7.03
N ALA A 70 -4.83 -4.69 -6.24
CA ALA A 70 -4.18 -3.39 -6.36
C ALA A 70 -2.67 -3.49 -6.05
N GLY A 71 -2.27 -4.32 -5.09
CA GLY A 71 -0.86 -4.65 -4.84
C GLY A 71 -0.19 -5.43 -5.99
N GLY A 72 -0.97 -6.18 -6.78
CA GLY A 72 -0.49 -6.86 -8.00
C GLY A 72 -0.53 -6.00 -9.27
N ALA A 73 -1.42 -4.99 -9.33
CA ALA A 73 -1.65 -4.13 -10.49
C ALA A 73 -0.99 -2.74 -10.41
N ALA A 74 -0.57 -2.28 -9.23
CA ALA A 74 0.12 -1.00 -9.05
C ALA A 74 1.60 -1.11 -9.41
N THR A 75 1.88 -1.45 -10.66
CA THR A 75 3.18 -1.22 -11.28
C THR A 75 3.22 0.23 -11.80
N LEU A 76 4.41 0.76 -12.07
CA LEU A 76 4.61 2.15 -12.52
C LEU A 76 3.78 2.51 -13.77
N ASP A 77 3.40 1.51 -14.56
CA ASP A 77 2.61 1.64 -15.80
C ASP A 77 1.16 2.07 -15.52
N THR A 78 0.57 1.60 -14.41
CA THR A 78 -0.86 1.79 -14.11
C THR A 78 -1.16 3.12 -13.40
N PHE A 79 -0.14 3.93 -13.06
CA PHE A 79 -0.31 5.22 -12.38
C PHE A 79 -0.57 6.40 -13.32
N ALA A 80 -0.22 6.29 -14.60
CA ALA A 80 -0.43 7.35 -15.58
C ALA A 80 -1.89 7.44 -16.07
N ASP A 81 -2.71 6.43 -15.74
CA ASP A 81 -4.07 6.22 -16.25
C ASP A 81 -5.18 6.53 -15.20
N LYS A 82 -4.83 7.21 -14.10
CA LYS A 82 -5.78 7.72 -13.10
C LYS A 82 -5.94 9.23 -13.16
#